data_AF-A0A1Q7VAQ7-F1
#
_entry.id   AF-A0A1Q7VAQ7-F1
#
_cell.length_a   1.000
_cell.length_b   1.000
_cell.length_c   1.000
_cell.angle_alpha   90.00
_cell.angle_beta   90.00
_cell.angle_gamma   90.00
#
_symmetry.space_group_name_H-M   'P 1'
#
loop_
_entity.id
_entity.type
_entity.pdbx_description
1 polymer ?
#
loop_
_entity_poly.entity_id
_entity_poly.type
_entity_poly.pdbx_seq_one_letter_code
_entity_poly.pdbx_strand_id
1 'polypeptide(L)' 'MLTFFTTAKPFRGHSAVIQRNALQSWRLLHPEVEVILFGNDEGAAEVCADLGLGYEAGFLASV' A
#
# COMPACT_ATOMS: atom_id res chain seq x y z
N MET A 1 -8.71 -8.59 -14.14
CA MET A 1 -8.55 -8.12 -12.75
C MET A 1 -7.09 -8.23 -12.37
N LEU A 2 -6.48 -7.13 -11.91
CA LEU A 2 -5.08 -7.06 -11.49
C LEU A 2 -5.04 -6.59 -10.04
N THR A 3 -4.44 -7.39 -9.16
CA THR A 3 -4.27 -7.06 -7.75
C THR A 3 -2.79 -6.98 -7.43
N PHE A 4 -2.36 -5.87 -6.85
CA PHE A 4 -0.99 -5.69 -6.34
C PHE A 4 -0.95 -6.01 -4.85
N PHE A 5 -0.07 -6.94 -4.48
CA PHE A 5 0.29 -7.23 -3.10
C PHE A 5 1.66 -6.63 -2.85
N THR A 6 1.80 -5.79 -1.82
CA THR A 6 3.08 -5.12 -1.55
C THR A 6 3.31 -4.88 -0.06
N THR A 7 4.56 -4.55 0.29
CA THR A 7 4.94 -4.01 1.61
C THR A 7 5.59 -2.65 1.40
N ALA A 8 5.65 -1.84 2.46
CA ALA A 8 6.26 -0.51 2.43
C ALA A 8 7.29 -0.36 3.55
N LYS A 9 8.22 0.57 3.36
CA LYS A 9 9.02 1.17 4.44
C LYS A 9 8.16 2.20 5.18
N PRO A 10 8.55 2.60 6.41
CA PRO A 10 7.95 3.73 7.11
C PRO A 10 7.75 4.95 6.20
N PHE A 11 6.54 5.53 6.21
CA PHE A 11 6.14 6.67 5.40
C PHE A 11 6.68 7.98 5.98
N ARG A 12 8.00 8.11 6.01
CA ARG A 12 8.72 9.31 6.46
C ARG A 12 9.73 9.81 5.42
N GLY A 13 9.93 11.11 5.39
CA GLY A 13 10.89 11.76 4.48
C GLY A 13 10.64 11.45 3.01
N HIS A 14 11.70 11.26 2.24
CA HIS A 14 11.60 11.06 0.80
C HIS A 14 10.94 9.72 0.41
N SER A 15 11.09 8.68 1.24
CA SER A 15 10.44 7.38 1.03
C SER A 15 8.91 7.49 1.08
N ALA A 16 8.35 8.41 1.87
CA ALA A 16 6.91 8.65 1.90
C ALA A 16 6.38 9.09 0.52
N VAL A 17 7.09 10.03 -0.13
CA VAL A 17 6.70 10.59 -1.43
C VAL A 17 6.76 9.51 -2.51
N ILE A 18 7.88 8.77 -2.59
CA ILE A 18 8.07 7.73 -3.60
C ILE A 18 7.01 6.63 -3.45
N GLN A 19 6.76 6.16 -2.23
CA GLN A 19 5.81 5.07 -1.99
C GLN A 19 4.37 5.49 -2.26
N ARG A 20 3.97 6.72 -1.88
CA ARG A 20 2.64 7.27 -2.24
C ARG A 20 2.47 7.37 -3.76
N ASN A 21 3.49 7.87 -4.46
CA ASN A 21 3.45 7.97 -5.93
C ASN A 21 3.33 6.60 -6.59
N ALA A 22 4.06 5.60 -6.11
CA ALA A 22 3.96 4.22 -6.60
C ALA A 22 2.54 3.67 -6.43
N LEU A 23 2.01 3.70 -5.20
CA LEU A 23 0.65 3.23 -4.88
C LEU A 23 -0.42 3.93 -5.73
N GLN A 24 -0.32 5.25 -5.88
CA GLN A 24 -1.26 6.03 -6.69
C GLN A 24 -1.15 5.68 -8.18
N SER A 25 0.06 5.55 -8.71
CA SER A 25 0.25 5.19 -10.12
C SER A 25 -0.35 3.82 -10.46
N TRP A 26 -0.24 2.84 -9.55
CA TRP A 26 -0.82 1.52 -9.75
C TRP A 26 -2.34 1.58 -9.80
N ARG A 27 -2.97 2.34 -8.90
CA ARG A 27 -4.42 2.58 -8.88
C ARG A 27 -4.93 3.22 -10.19
N LEU A 28 -4.09 3.99 -10.87
CA LEU A 28 -4.46 4.67 -12.12
C LEU A 28 -4.34 3.79 -13.36
N LEU A 29 -3.80 2.56 -13.25
CA LEU A 29 -3.65 1.67 -14.41
C LEU A 29 -5.00 1.21 -14.99
N HIS A 30 -6.00 0.97 -14.13
CA HIS A 30 -7.35 0.58 -14.53
C HIS A 30 -8.34 0.78 -13.35
N PRO A 31 -9.63 1.10 -13.60
CA PRO A 31 -10.62 1.30 -12.53
C PRO A 31 -10.83 0.13 -11.57
N GLU A 32 -10.52 -1.09 -12.02
CA GLU A 32 -10.66 -2.34 -11.26
C GLU A 32 -9.33 -2.83 -10.63
N VAL A 33 -8.29 -1.99 -10.58
CA VAL A 33 -7.05 -2.37 -9.88
C VAL A 33 -7.27 -2.31 -8.38
N GLU A 34 -6.87 -3.39 -7.72
CA GLU A 34 -6.80 -3.47 -6.27
C GLU A 34 -5.33 -3.40 -5.82
N VAL A 35 -5.07 -2.68 -4.73
CA VAL A 35 -3.76 -2.65 -4.08
C VAL A 35 -3.97 -2.98 -2.62
N ILE A 36 -3.24 -3.98 -2.13
CA ILE A 36 -3.27 -4.41 -0.73
C ILE A 36 -1.86 -4.26 -0.17
N LEU A 37 -1.73 -3.37 0.81
CA LEU A 37 -0.49 -3.10 1.52
C LEU A 37 -0.43 -3.94 2.81
N PHE A 38 0.63 -4.72 2.95
CA PHE A 38 0.88 -5.57 4.12
C PHE A 38 1.93 -4.95 5.03
N GLY A 39 1.78 -5.22 6.32
CA GLY A 39 2.69 -4.77 7.38
C GLY A 39 2.13 -3.60 8.17
N ASN A 40 2.81 -3.25 9.27
CA ASN A 40 2.37 -2.25 10.23
C ASN A 40 3.41 -1.11 10.41
N ASP A 41 4.20 -0.86 9.36
CA ASP A 41 5.16 0.23 9.36
C ASP A 41 4.48 1.59 9.52
N GLU A 42 5.19 2.53 10.16
CA GLU A 42 4.71 3.88 10.47
C GLU A 42 4.09 4.56 9.24
N GLY A 43 2.85 5.03 9.37
CA GLY A 43 2.13 5.76 8.32
C GLY A 43 1.45 4.89 7.26
N ALA A 44 1.60 3.55 7.31
CA ALA A 44 1.02 2.66 6.30
C ALA A 44 -0.52 2.64 6.33
N ALA A 45 -1.11 2.54 7.52
CA ALA A 45 -2.56 2.52 7.70
C ALA A 45 -3.20 3.82 7.20
N GLU A 46 -2.60 4.96 7.54
CA GLU A 46 -3.06 6.29 7.16
C GLU A 46 -2.97 6.50 5.65
N VAL A 47 -1.88 6.07 5.01
CA VAL A 47 -1.72 6.18 3.55
C VAL A 47 -2.73 5.30 2.81
N CYS A 48 -2.98 4.08 3.28
CA CYS A 48 -4.01 3.23 2.69
C CYS A 48 -5.40 3.83 2.82
N ALA A 49 -5.73 4.40 3.98
CA ALA A 49 -6.99 5.11 4.19
C ALA A 49 -7.12 6.32 3.24
N ASP A 50 -6.08 7.15 3.12
CA ASP A 50 -6.04 8.32 2.24
C ASP A 50 -6.26 7.96 0.76
N LEU A 51 -5.69 6.84 0.32
CA LEU A 51 -5.70 6.43 -1.09
C LEU A 51 -6.83 5.45 -1.45
N GLY A 52 -7.57 4.96 -0.47
CA GLY A 52 -8.64 3.98 -0.63
C GLY A 52 -8.12 2.58 -0.98
N LEU A 53 -7.05 2.15 -0.32
CA LEU A 53 -6.37 0.87 -0.59
C LEU A 53 -6.68 -0.16 0.50
N GLY A 54 -6.52 -1.44 0.16
CA GLY A 54 -6.52 -2.52 1.14
C GLY A 54 -5.31 -2.41 2.08
N TYR A 55 -5.53 -2.70 3.36
CA TYR A 55 -4.49 -2.68 4.38
C TYR A 55 -4.60 -3.90 5.28
N GLU A 56 -3.49 -4.63 5.43
CA GLU A 56 -3.40 -5.79 6.29
C GLU A 56 -2.19 -5.66 7.22
N ALA A 57 -2.46 -5.40 8.51
CA ALA A 57 -1.43 -5.24 9.54
C ALA A 57 -0.82 -6.59 9.98
N GLY A 58 -1.45 -7.72 9.62
CA GLY A 58 -1.18 -9.06 10.11
C GLY A 58 -0.09 -9.85 9.36
N PHE A 59 0.73 -10.52 10.17
CA PHE A 59 1.86 -11.40 9.88
C PHE A 59 1.49 -12.57 8.93
N LEU A 60 2.18 -12.72 7.79
CA LEU A 60 2.20 -13.95 6.99
C LEU A 60 2.97 -15.06 7.76
N ALA A 61 2.41 -15.57 8.86
CA ALA A 61 2.81 -16.87 9.38
C ALA A 61 1.59 -17.71 9.72
N SER A 62 1.12 -18.41 8.70
CA SER A 62 0.54 -19.74 8.84
C SER A 62 0.32 -20.32 7.44
N VAL A 63 1.42 -20.71 6.79
CA VAL A 63 1.47 -21.82 5.83
C VAL A 63 2.77 -22.57 6.05
#